data_AF-A0A534P7F9-F1
#
_entry.id   AF-A0A534P7F9-F1
#
_cell.length_a   1.000
_cell.length_b   1.000
_cell.length_c   1.000
_cell.angle_alpha   90.00
_cell.angle_beta   90.00
_cell.angle_gamma   90.00
#
_symmetry.space_group_name_H-M   'P 1'
#
loop_
_entity.id
_entity.type
_entity.pdbx_description
1 polymer ?
#
loop_
_entity_poly.entity_id
_entity_poly.type
_entity_poly.pdbx_seq_one_letter_code
_entity_poly.pdbx_strand_id
1 'polypeptide(L)' 'MVFYGTLDRFFKAVDARTGRVLFQTTLDAGIIGQPMTFLGPDGRQRVAIYSGAGGAPPVAVTHTAAIVHVFKLP' A
#
# COMPACT_ATOMS: atom_id res chain seq x y z
N MET A 1 -12.24 1.85 7.57
CA MET A 1 -11.10 2.58 6.98
C MET A 1 -10.89 2.10 5.55
N VAL A 2 -10.20 2.87 4.72
CA VAL A 2 -9.87 2.51 3.33
C VAL A 2 -8.36 2.56 3.15
N PHE A 3 -7.80 1.56 2.47
CA PHE A 3 -6.38 1.49 2.13
C PHE A 3 -6.19 1.72 0.63
N TYR A 4 -5.17 2.48 0.25
CA TYR A 4 -4.75 2.60 -1.13
C TYR A 4 -3.26 2.97 -1.23
N GLY A 5 -2.66 2.63 -2.36
CA GLY A 5 -1.31 3.03 -2.73
C GLY A 5 -1.33 4.07 -3.84
N THR A 6 -0.21 4.79 -3.99
CA THR A 6 -0.03 5.81 -5.01
C THR A 6 1.26 5.57 -5.81
N LEU A 7 1.34 6.18 -7.00
CA LEU A 7 2.52 6.06 -7.87
C LEU A 7 3.76 6.76 -7.28
N ASP A 8 3.57 7.79 -6.47
CA ASP A 8 4.61 8.49 -5.70
C ASP A 8 4.98 7.76 -4.39
N ARG A 9 4.67 6.45 -4.31
CA ARG A 9 5.13 5.49 -3.30
C ARG A 9 4.46 5.59 -1.93
N PHE A 10 3.38 6.35 -1.79
CA PHE A 10 2.66 6.38 -0.52
C PHE A 10 1.70 5.21 -0.40
N PHE A 11 1.80 4.50 0.71
CA PHE A 11 0.74 3.61 1.19
C PHE A 11 -0.03 4.33 2.31
N LYS A 12 -1.35 4.47 2.13
CA LYS A 12 -2.20 5.28 3.01
C LYS A 12 -3.35 4.46 3.57
N ALA A 13 -3.73 4.78 4.81
CA ALA A 13 -5.03 4.43 5.38
C ALA A 13 -5.80 5.71 5.68
N VAL A 14 -7.05 5.78 5.24
CA VAL A 14 -7.93 6.93 5.46
C VAL A 14 -9.20 6.51 6.19
N ASP A 15 -9.78 7.45 6.92
CA ASP A 15 -11.14 7.32 7.42
C ASP A 15 -12.11 7.22 6.23
N ALA A 16 -13.02 6.25 6.29
CA ALA A 16 -13.86 5.89 5.15
C ALA A 16 -14.97 6.91 4.86
N ARG A 17 -15.29 7.80 5.82
CA ARG A 17 -16.39 8.77 5.70
C ARG A 17 -15.87 10.16 5.40
N THR A 18 -14.73 10.52 5.98
CA THR A 18 -14.16 11.87 5.93
C THR A 18 -12.96 11.97 4.99
N GLY A 19 -12.33 10.86 4.63
CA GLY A 19 -11.08 10.85 3.87
C GLY A 19 -9.86 11.30 4.67
N ARG A 20 -10.00 11.57 5.99
CA ARG A 20 -8.86 11.98 6.83
C ARG A 20 -7.79 10.90 6.84
N VAL A 21 -6.53 11.28 6.59
CA VAL A 21 -5.39 10.37 6.68
C VAL A 21 -5.19 9.92 8.13
N LEU A 22 -5.22 8.62 8.34
CA LEU A 22 -4.99 7.97 9.64
C LEU A 22 -3.58 7.39 9.74
N PHE A 23 -3.04 6.95 8.59
CA PHE A 23 -1.70 6.41 8.46
C PHE A 23 -1.17 6.69 7.06
N GLN A 24 0.14 6.96 6.96
CA GLN A 24 0.85 7.08 5.71
C GLN A 24 2.30 6.64 5.90
N THR A 25 2.82 5.86 4.96
CA THR A 25 4.25 5.55 4.87
C THR A 25 4.69 5.58 3.42
N THR A 26 5.99 5.80 3.21
CA THR A 26 6.63 5.74 1.89
C THR A 26 7.24 4.36 1.71
N LEU A 27 6.96 3.72 0.57
CA LEU A 27 7.53 2.42 0.21
C LEU A 27 8.68 2.59 -0.80
N ASP A 28 9.32 1.48 -1.16
CA ASP A 28 10.49 1.47 -2.04
C ASP A 28 10.15 1.86 -3.48
N ALA A 29 8.92 1.60 -3.93
CA ALA A 29 8.45 1.87 -5.29
C ALA A 29 6.97 2.27 -5.34
N GLY A 30 6.55 2.78 -6.50
CA GLY A 30 5.16 3.14 -6.75
C GLY A 30 4.23 1.93 -6.67
N ILE A 31 2.98 2.15 -6.30
CA ILE A 31 2.01 1.09 -6.04
C ILE A 31 0.93 1.12 -7.13
N ILE A 32 0.80 -0.01 -7.83
CA ILE A 32 -0.21 -0.22 -8.89
C ILE A 32 -1.15 -1.38 -8.51
N GLY A 33 -0.68 -2.28 -7.64
CA GLY A 33 -1.48 -3.38 -7.11
C GLY A 33 -2.47 -2.94 -6.04
N GLN A 34 -3.39 -3.84 -5.69
CA GLN A 34 -4.42 -3.62 -4.68
C GLN A 34 -3.95 -4.09 -3.29
N PRO A 35 -4.26 -3.35 -2.21
CA PRO A 35 -4.06 -3.83 -0.85
C PRO A 35 -4.97 -5.03 -0.56
N MET A 36 -4.46 -5.99 0.22
CA MET A 36 -5.23 -7.16 0.68
C MET A 36 -5.13 -7.30 2.19
N THR A 37 -6.16 -7.86 2.84
CA THR A 37 -6.16 -8.16 4.28
C THR A 37 -6.26 -9.64 4.53
N PHE A 38 -5.61 -10.13 5.59
CA PHE A 38 -5.66 -11.53 6.01
C PHE A 38 -5.39 -11.67 7.51
N LEU A 39 -5.74 -12.83 8.09
CA LEU A 39 -5.30 -13.22 9.43
C LEU A 39 -3.97 -13.97 9.32
N GLY A 40 -2.98 -13.59 10.13
CA GLY A 40 -1.76 -14.39 10.21
C GLY A 40 -1.90 -15.58 11.16
N PRO A 41 -0.84 -16.41 11.29
CA PRO A 41 -0.86 -17.61 12.14
C PRO A 41 -1.12 -17.33 13.63
N ASP A 42 -0.86 -16.09 14.08
CA ASP A 42 -1.13 -15.61 15.43
C ASP A 42 -2.57 -15.09 15.63
N GLY A 43 -3.45 -15.26 14.63
CA GLY A 43 -4.83 -14.78 14.66
C GLY A 43 -4.99 -13.26 14.52
N ARG A 44 -3.91 -12.51 14.21
CA ARG A 44 -3.96 -11.05 14.10
C ARG A 44 -4.15 -10.58 12.67
N GLN A 45 -4.97 -9.54 12.48
CA GLN A 45 -5.22 -8.94 11.17
C GLN A 45 -3.97 -8.23 10.63
N ARG A 46 -3.70 -8.45 9.35
CA ARG A 46 -2.60 -7.85 8.59
C ARG A 46 -3.10 -7.28 7.28
N VAL A 47 -2.39 -6.27 6.79
CA VAL A 47 -2.59 -5.71 5.45
C VAL A 47 -1.32 -5.90 4.64
N ALA A 48 -1.44 -6.51 3.46
CA ALA A 48 -0.35 -6.67 2.51
C ALA A 48 -0.54 -5.72 1.32
N ILE A 49 0.58 -5.17 0.82
CA ILE A 49 0.62 -4.38 -0.41
C ILE A 49 1.92 -4.61 -1.16
N TYR A 50 1.83 -4.75 -2.48
CA TYR A 50 2.98 -4.85 -3.37
C TYR A 50 3.45 -3.46 -3.80
N SER A 51 4.70 -3.12 -3.52
CA SER A 51 5.37 -1.95 -4.09
C SER A 51 6.23 -2.38 -5.28
N GLY A 52 5.91 -1.83 -6.43
CA GLY A 52 6.61 -2.09 -7.67
C GLY A 52 5.89 -1.44 -8.83
N ALA A 53 6.46 -0.34 -9.31
CA ALA A 53 5.94 0.37 -10.45
C ALA A 53 6.34 -0.38 -11.74
N GLY A 54 5.35 -0.72 -12.56
CA GLY A 54 5.46 -1.50 -13.80
C GLY A 54 4.14 -1.46 -14.59
N GLY A 55 4.07 -2.09 -15.76
CA GLY A 55 2.92 -1.94 -16.68
C GLY A 55 3.04 -0.71 -17.58
N ALA A 56 1.93 -0.24 -18.17
CA ALA A 56 1.90 0.96 -19.03
C ALA A 56 1.27 2.19 -18.35
N PRO A 57 1.82 2.72 -17.23
CA PRO A 57 1.44 4.04 -16.75
C PRO A 57 2.09 5.14 -17.64
N PRO A 58 1.42 6.29 -17.86
CA PRO A 58 1.98 7.41 -18.64
C PRO A 58 3.18 8.12 -17.97
N VAL A 59 3.67 7.60 -16.83
CA VAL A 59 4.64 8.25 -15.95
C VAL A 59 5.95 7.47 -15.96
N ALA A 60 7.05 8.19 -16.20
CA ALA A 60 8.40 7.66 -16.09
C ALA A 60 8.63 7.06 -14.70
N VAL A 61 8.76 5.73 -14.63
CA VAL A 61 9.00 5.01 -13.38
C VAL A 61 10.42 5.29 -12.91
N THR A 62 10.57 6.08 -11.85
CA THR A 62 11.89 6.46 -11.30
C THR A 62 12.38 5.51 -10.20
N HIS A 63 11.50 4.66 -9.66
CA HIS A 63 11.81 3.72 -8.58
C HIS A 63 11.19 2.35 -8.88
N THR A 64 12.03 1.41 -9.35
CA THR A 64 11.65 0.02 -9.59
C THR A 64 12.04 -0.84 -8.39
N ALA A 65 11.06 -1.46 -7.75
CA ALA A 65 11.23 -2.50 -6.73
C ALA A 65 10.18 -3.59 -6.95
N ALA A 66 10.34 -4.73 -6.29
CA ALA A 66 9.37 -5.82 -6.32
C ALA A 66 9.25 -6.41 -4.91
N ILE A 67 8.56 -5.70 -4.03
CA ILE A 67 8.52 -6.01 -2.59
C ILE A 67 7.07 -6.08 -2.12
N VAL A 68 6.73 -7.12 -1.38
CA VAL A 68 5.46 -7.20 -0.63
C VAL A 68 5.72 -6.71 0.78
N HIS A 69 5.01 -5.66 1.17
CA HIS A 69 5.03 -5.10 2.52
C HIS A 69 3.85 -5.65 3.31
N VAL A 70 4.08 -6.07 4.55
CA VAL A 70 3.04 -6.60 5.44
C VAL A 70 2.98 -5.75 6.71
N PHE A 71 1.85 -5.08 6.92
CA PHE A 71 1.59 -4.23 8.07
C PHE A 71 0.69 -4.96 9.06
N LYS A 72 1.08 -4.94 10.34
CA LYS A 72 0.20 -5.32 11.43
C LYS A 72 -0.70 -4.14 11.74
N LEU A 73 -2.02 -4.36 11.77
CA LEU A 73 -2.94 -3.33 12.23
C LEU A 73 -2.85 -3.21 13.76
N PRO A 74 -2.96 -1.98 14.31
CA PRO A 74 -3.13 -1.80 15.75
C PRO A 74 -4.35 -2.58 16.26
#